data_AF-A0A6P0N3G6-F1
#
_entry.id   AF-A0A6P0N3G6-F1
#
_cell.length_a   1.000
_cell.length_b   1.000
_cell.length_c   1.000
_cell.angle_alpha   90.00
_cell.angle_beta   90.00
_cell.angle_gamma   90.00
#
_symmetry.space_group_name_H-M   'P 1'
#
loop_
_entity.id
_entity.type
_entity.pdbx_description
1 polymer ?
#
loop_
_entity_poly.entity_id
_entity_poly.type
_entity_poly.pdbx_seq_one_letter_code
_entity_poly.pdbx_strand_id
1 'polypeptide(L)'
;MPKIIAWMLTFLAVVSTWVLFRATSISDGLGILQAMVGLKGVILPTTYQNTLGWLTPLGIQFKEWQEMKVLLPPIGLEKTFMVLFGIILGVTFLPNTQQIMKHFKPSWYWATGIGLIATFCLLSLNRVSEFLYFQF
;
A
#
# COMPACT_ATOMS: atom_id res chain seq x y z
N MET A 1 -29.24 9.40 -17.55
CA MET A 1 -28.75 8.71 -16.33
C MET A 1 -28.39 9.74 -15.28
N PRO A 2 -28.70 9.52 -13.99
CA PRO A 2 -28.20 10.36 -12.91
C PRO A 2 -26.66 10.35 -12.92
N LYS A 3 -26.02 11.52 -12.80
CA LYS A 3 -24.55 11.66 -12.88
C LYS A 3 -23.80 10.72 -11.93
N ILE A 4 -24.36 10.51 -10.74
CA ILE A 4 -23.81 9.63 -9.70
C ILE A 4 -23.80 8.17 -10.15
N ILE A 5 -24.87 7.70 -10.79
CA ILE A 5 -24.96 6.32 -11.26
C ILE A 5 -23.95 6.07 -12.39
N ALA A 6 -23.84 7.01 -13.33
CA ALA A 6 -22.85 6.93 -14.41
C ALA A 6 -21.42 6.90 -13.83
N TRP A 7 -21.13 7.76 -12.86
CA TRP A 7 -19.84 7.79 -12.19
C TRP A 7 -19.53 6.47 -11.46
N MET A 8 -20.45 5.95 -10.65
CA MET A 8 -20.26 4.67 -9.94
C MET A 8 -20.02 3.51 -10.91
N LEU A 9 -20.78 3.45 -12.01
CA LEU A 9 -20.61 2.42 -13.03
C LEU A 9 -19.21 2.49 -13.66
N THR A 10 -18.77 3.68 -14.07
CA THR A 10 -17.43 3.87 -14.65
C THR A 10 -16.31 3.57 -13.64
N PHE A 11 -16.48 4.01 -12.40
CA PHE A 11 -15.50 3.77 -11.35
C PHE A 11 -15.35 2.28 -11.05
N LEU A 12 -16.46 1.57 -10.84
CA LEU A 12 -16.45 0.13 -10.61
C LEU A 12 -15.85 -0.62 -11.81
N ALA A 13 -16.22 -0.25 -13.04
CA ALA A 13 -15.66 -0.87 -14.23
C ALA A 13 -14.13 -0.71 -14.30
N VAL A 14 -13.62 0.50 -14.11
CA VAL A 14 -12.17 0.78 -14.13
C VAL A 14 -11.44 0.03 -13.02
N VAL A 15 -12.00 0.04 -11.80
CA VAL A 15 -11.40 -0.67 -10.65
C VAL A 15 -11.36 -2.18 -10.90
N SER A 16 -12.45 -2.79 -11.37
CA SER A 16 -12.49 -4.22 -11.68
C SER A 16 -11.47 -4.59 -12.76
N THR A 17 -11.32 -3.76 -13.80
CA THR A 17 -10.32 -3.94 -14.84
C THR A 17 -8.89 -3.84 -14.30
N TRP A 18 -8.59 -2.82 -13.50
CA TRP A 18 -7.26 -2.64 -12.91
C TRP A 18 -6.83 -3.81 -12.02
N VAL A 19 -7.76 -4.42 -11.29
CA VAL A 19 -7.47 -5.60 -10.45
C VAL A 19 -6.99 -6.77 -11.31
N LEU A 20 -7.67 -7.06 -12.42
CA LEU A 20 -7.30 -8.18 -13.31
C LEU A 20 -5.96 -7.95 -14.01
N PHE A 21 -5.69 -6.71 -14.45
CA PHE A 21 -4.42 -6.38 -15.12
C PHE A 21 -3.22 -6.30 -14.18
N ARG A 22 -3.44 -6.05 -12.89
CA ARG A 22 -2.36 -5.95 -11.90
C ARG A 22 -2.05 -7.27 -11.20
N ALA A 23 -2.96 -8.25 -11.24
CA ALA A 23 -2.77 -9.53 -10.58
C ALA A 23 -1.72 -10.39 -11.31
N THR A 24 -0.98 -11.19 -10.54
CA THR A 24 0.03 -12.15 -11.04
C THR A 24 -0.58 -13.32 -11.81
N SER A 25 -1.85 -13.64 -11.55
CA SER A 25 -2.60 -14.68 -12.23
C SER A 25 -4.09 -14.35 -12.27
N ILE A 26 -4.84 -14.99 -13.18
CA ILE A 26 -6.29 -14.83 -13.29
C ILE A 26 -7.00 -15.32 -12.01
N SER A 27 -6.51 -16.43 -11.43
CA SER A 27 -7.04 -16.96 -10.16
C SER A 27 -6.85 -15.97 -9.00
N ASP A 28 -5.69 -15.31 -8.93
CA ASP A 28 -5.43 -14.31 -7.89
C ASP A 28 -6.33 -13.09 -8.08
N GLY A 29 -6.47 -12.60 -9.32
CA GLY A 29 -7.33 -11.48 -9.67
C GLY A 29 -8.80 -11.74 -9.31
N LEU A 30 -9.34 -12.91 -9.66
CA LEU A 30 -10.68 -13.33 -9.25
C LEU A 30 -10.81 -13.43 -7.72
N GLY A 31 -9.77 -13.94 -7.05
CA GLY A 31 -9.71 -14.01 -5.60
C GLY A 31 -9.78 -12.63 -4.93
N ILE A 32 -9.16 -11.60 -5.52
CA ILE A 32 -9.23 -10.22 -5.04
C ILE A 32 -10.60 -9.62 -5.31
N LEU A 33 -11.18 -9.80 -6.52
CA LEU A 33 -12.52 -9.31 -6.84
C LEU A 33 -13.59 -9.90 -5.90
N GLN A 34 -13.50 -11.19 -5.59
CA GLN A 34 -14.37 -11.85 -4.60
C GLN A 34 -14.22 -11.23 -3.21
N ALA A 35 -12.99 -10.89 -2.79
CA ALA A 35 -12.77 -10.20 -1.53
C ALA A 35 -13.38 -8.80 -1.52
N MET A 36 -13.28 -8.05 -2.62
CA MET A 36 -13.83 -6.70 -2.74
C MET A 36 -15.36 -6.66 -2.64
N VAL A 37 -16.04 -7.69 -3.14
CA VAL A 37 -17.51 -7.84 -3.02
C VAL A 37 -17.90 -8.43 -1.64
N GLY A 38 -16.93 -8.86 -0.82
CA GLY A 38 -17.17 -9.41 0.51
C GLY A 38 -17.47 -10.92 0.54
N LEU A 39 -17.33 -11.63 -0.60
CA LEU A 39 -17.60 -13.07 -0.70
C LEU A 39 -16.59 -13.93 0.07
N LYS A 40 -15.40 -13.38 0.37
CA LYS A 40 -14.40 -14.02 1.24
C LYS A 40 -14.61 -13.73 2.74
N GLY A 41 -15.75 -13.13 3.08
CA GLY A 41 -16.10 -12.72 4.44
C GLY A 41 -15.52 -11.35 4.79
N VAL A 42 -16.20 -10.68 5.71
CA VAL A 42 -15.72 -9.43 6.32
C VAL A 42 -15.29 -9.78 7.73
N ILE A 43 -14.01 -9.56 8.04
CA ILE A 43 -13.47 -9.83 9.36
C ILE A 43 -13.40 -8.50 10.10
N LEU A 44 -14.12 -8.39 11.22
CA LEU A 44 -14.08 -7.24 12.10
C LEU A 44 -13.39 -7.59 13.42
N PRO A 45 -12.80 -6.61 14.11
CA PRO A 45 -12.22 -6.84 15.42
C PRO A 45 -13.28 -7.12 16.49
N THR A 46 -13.00 -8.04 17.42
CA THR A 46 -13.88 -8.39 18.56
C THR A 46 -14.23 -7.19 19.44
N THR A 47 -13.43 -6.11 19.45
CA THR A 47 -13.75 -4.85 20.14
C THR A 47 -15.11 -4.26 19.72
N TYR A 48 -15.48 -4.45 18.45
CA TYR A 48 -16.74 -3.94 17.90
C TYR A 48 -17.90 -4.93 18.02
N GLN A 49 -17.67 -6.13 18.56
CA GLN A 49 -18.71 -7.15 18.68
C GLN A 49 -19.89 -6.70 19.54
N ASN A 50 -19.65 -5.85 20.55
CA ASN A 50 -20.71 -5.33 21.42
C ASN A 50 -21.69 -4.36 20.71
N THR A 51 -21.25 -3.67 19.66
CA THR A 51 -22.09 -2.71 18.91
C THR A 51 -22.51 -3.22 17.54
N LEU A 52 -21.67 -4.04 16.89
CA LEU A 52 -21.86 -4.57 15.54
C LEU A 52 -22.12 -6.08 15.52
N GLY A 53 -22.28 -6.73 16.68
CA GLY A 53 -22.54 -8.17 16.78
C GLY A 53 -23.82 -8.63 16.09
N TRP A 54 -24.77 -7.73 15.84
CA TRP A 54 -25.97 -8.00 15.05
C TRP A 54 -25.69 -8.31 13.58
N LEU A 55 -24.47 -8.03 13.09
CA LEU A 55 -24.02 -8.38 11.73
C LEU A 55 -23.45 -9.80 11.62
N THR A 56 -23.34 -10.54 12.73
CA THR A 56 -22.90 -11.95 12.71
C THR A 56 -23.74 -12.85 11.77
N PRO A 57 -25.07 -12.70 11.64
CA PRO A 57 -25.86 -13.51 10.71
C PRO A 57 -25.59 -13.19 9.24
N LEU A 58 -25.00 -12.02 8.95
CA LEU A 58 -24.65 -11.59 7.58
C LEU A 58 -23.28 -12.12 7.13
N GLY A 59 -22.67 -13.04 7.89
CA GLY A 59 -21.38 -13.66 7.56
C GLY A 59 -20.16 -12.83 7.98
N ILE A 60 -20.35 -11.83 8.85
CA ILE A 60 -19.24 -11.05 9.42
C ILE A 60 -18.62 -11.85 10.58
N GLN A 61 -17.34 -12.15 10.44
CA GLN A 61 -16.57 -12.86 11.45
C GLN A 61 -15.89 -11.86 12.38
N PHE A 62 -15.99 -12.08 13.69
CA PHE A 62 -15.26 -11.29 14.67
C PHE A 62 -14.00 -12.06 15.09
N LYS A 63 -12.82 -11.52 14.79
CA LYS A 63 -11.52 -12.10 15.17
C LYS A 63 -10.73 -11.13 16.03
N GLU A 64 -9.89 -11.66 16.91
CA GLU A 64 -9.02 -10.82 17.73
C GLU A 64 -7.98 -10.11 16.86
N TRP A 65 -7.61 -8.89 17.25
CA TRP A 65 -6.60 -8.08 16.57
C TRP A 65 -5.26 -8.81 16.39
N GLN A 66 -4.94 -9.76 17.26
CA GLN A 66 -3.73 -10.56 17.21
C GLN A 66 -3.68 -11.49 15.98
N GLU A 67 -4.83 -11.92 15.47
CA GLU A 67 -4.95 -12.72 14.23
C GLU A 67 -4.98 -11.85 12.97
N MET A 68 -5.28 -10.55 13.10
CA MET A 68 -5.27 -9.56 12.01
C MET A 68 -3.88 -8.96 11.72
N LYS A 69 -2.81 -9.62 12.17
CA LYS A 69 -1.40 -9.20 11.99
C LYS A 69 -0.98 -8.92 10.53
N VAL A 70 -1.78 -9.32 9.54
CA VAL A 70 -1.49 -9.12 8.11
C VAL A 70 -1.68 -7.66 7.67
N LEU A 71 -2.54 -6.88 8.35
CA LEU A 71 -2.87 -5.50 7.93
C LEU A 71 -2.11 -4.42 8.70
N LEU A 72 -1.53 -4.75 9.85
CA LEU A 72 -0.87 -3.80 10.75
C LEU A 72 0.61 -4.19 10.90
N PRO A 73 1.54 -3.22 10.92
CA PRO A 73 2.93 -3.51 11.20
C PRO A 73 3.08 -4.35 12.48
N PRO A 74 4.02 -5.31 12.57
CA PRO A 74 4.21 -6.19 13.72
C PRO A 74 4.71 -5.47 14.99
N ILE A 75 4.60 -4.15 15.01
CA ILE A 75 5.10 -3.19 15.98
C ILE A 75 4.05 -2.97 17.11
N GLY A 76 2.80 -3.44 16.93
CA GLY A 76 1.70 -3.30 17.90
C GLY A 76 0.81 -2.06 17.63
N LEU A 77 -0.44 -2.09 18.11
CA LEU A 77 -1.45 -1.05 17.81
C LEU A 77 -1.01 0.34 18.27
N GLU A 78 -0.50 0.47 19.50
CA GLU A 78 -0.04 1.75 20.07
C GLU A 78 1.06 2.39 19.21
N LYS A 79 2.04 1.59 18.81
CA LYS A 79 3.14 2.05 17.95
C LYS A 79 2.69 2.31 16.52
N THR A 80 1.67 1.60 16.03
CA THR A 80 1.10 1.84 14.70
C THR A 80 0.43 3.21 14.63
N PHE A 81 -0.35 3.59 15.65
CA PHE A 81 -0.93 4.94 15.72
C PHE A 81 0.14 6.02 15.83
N MET A 82 1.20 5.78 16.61
CA MET A 82 2.33 6.71 16.73
C MET A 82 3.08 6.89 15.40
N VAL A 83 3.31 5.80 14.67
CA VAL A 83 3.95 5.83 13.33
C VAL A 83 3.03 6.50 12.31
N LEU A 84 1.74 6.18 12.28
CA LEU A 84 0.78 6.83 11.39
C LEU A 84 0.69 8.33 11.68
N PHE A 85 0.66 8.73 12.95
CA PHE A 85 0.71 10.12 13.35
C PHE A 85 2.01 10.79 12.87
N GLY A 86 3.16 10.15 13.08
CA GLY A 86 4.45 10.63 12.59
C GLY A 86 4.50 10.78 11.08
N ILE A 87 3.94 9.84 10.32
CA ILE A 87 3.84 9.91 8.86
C ILE A 87 2.92 11.05 8.42
N ILE A 88 1.77 11.23 9.09
CA ILE A 88 0.83 12.33 8.78
C ILE A 88 1.51 13.68 9.03
N LEU A 89 2.23 13.83 10.15
CA LEU A 89 3.02 15.03 10.41
C LEU A 89 4.11 15.20 9.35
N GLY A 90 4.84 14.13 9.02
CA GLY A 90 5.86 14.15 7.96
C GLY A 90 5.28 14.61 6.61
N VAL A 91 4.16 14.05 6.18
CA VAL A 91 3.52 14.39 4.89
C VAL A 91 2.95 15.82 4.87
N THR A 92 2.49 16.33 6.00
CA THR A 92 1.94 17.69 6.09
C THR A 92 3.02 18.76 6.17
N PHE A 93 4.16 18.49 6.82
CA PHE A 93 5.25 19.44 6.97
C PHE A 93 6.32 19.34 5.88
N LEU A 94 6.58 18.14 5.34
CA LEU A 94 7.60 17.96 4.31
C LEU A 94 7.03 18.36 2.95
N PRO A 95 7.81 19.12 2.16
CA PRO A 95 7.39 19.46 0.81
C PRO A 95 7.30 18.18 -0.02
N ASN A 96 6.18 18.01 -0.71
CA ASN A 96 6.04 16.94 -1.69
C ASN A 96 7.13 17.09 -2.77
N THR A 97 7.62 15.98 -3.32
CA THR A 97 8.58 15.93 -4.45
C THR A 97 8.28 16.97 -5.54
N GLN A 98 7.00 17.20 -5.87
CA GLN A 98 6.61 18.20 -6.87
C GLN A 98 6.91 19.65 -6.46
N GLN A 99 6.84 19.97 -5.16
CA GLN A 99 7.19 21.30 -4.63
C GLN A 99 8.70 21.51 -4.60
N ILE A 100 9.46 20.45 -4.27
CA ILE A 100 10.92 20.46 -4.32
C ILE A 100 11.38 20.70 -5.77
N MET A 101 10.76 20.02 -6.73
CA MET A 101 11.15 20.10 -8.14
C MET A 101 10.89 21.46 -8.77
N LYS A 102 9.91 22.22 -8.29
CA LYS A 102 9.68 23.60 -8.75
C LYS A 102 10.85 24.55 -8.46
N HIS A 103 11.59 24.31 -7.38
CA HIS A 103 12.70 25.15 -6.96
C HIS A 103 14.06 24.61 -7.39
N PHE A 104 14.09 23.40 -7.94
CA PHE A 104 15.31 22.78 -8.43
C PHE A 104 15.82 23.50 -9.67
N LYS A 105 17.05 24.02 -9.58
CA LYS A 105 17.76 24.60 -10.71
C LYS A 105 18.98 23.74 -11.02
N PRO A 106 19.04 23.08 -12.18
CA PRO A 106 20.23 22.36 -12.61
C PRO A 106 21.44 23.30 -12.59
N SER A 107 22.48 22.94 -11.84
CA SER A 107 23.73 23.72 -11.73
C SER A 107 24.93 22.80 -11.90
N TRP A 108 26.09 23.37 -12.21
CA TRP A 108 27.31 22.58 -12.41
C TRP A 108 27.72 21.81 -11.14
N TYR A 109 27.40 22.32 -9.94
CA TYR A 109 27.61 21.64 -8.67
C TYR A 109 26.77 20.36 -8.55
N TRP A 110 25.50 20.38 -8.99
CA TRP A 110 24.67 19.18 -9.05
C TRP A 110 25.22 18.18 -10.06
N ALA A 111 25.66 18.66 -11.23
CA ALA A 111 26.22 17.80 -12.26
C ALA A 111 27.50 17.09 -11.81
N THR A 112 28.41 17.79 -11.13
CA THR A 112 29.64 17.19 -10.60
C THR A 112 29.37 16.27 -9.43
N GLY A 113 28.49 16.66 -8.50
CA GLY A 113 28.09 15.80 -7.38
C GLY A 113 27.43 14.49 -7.84
N ILE A 114 26.44 14.57 -8.72
CA ILE A 114 25.77 13.40 -9.30
C ILE A 114 26.76 12.56 -10.11
N GLY A 115 27.66 13.21 -10.87
CA GLY A 115 28.72 12.53 -11.63
C GLY A 115 29.67 11.72 -10.73
N LEU A 116 30.17 12.33 -9.64
CA LEU A 116 31.05 11.64 -8.68
C LEU A 116 30.33 10.45 -8.01
N ILE A 117 29.06 10.63 -7.63
CA ILE A 117 28.25 9.55 -7.05
C ILE A 117 28.04 8.43 -8.08
N ALA A 118 27.71 8.76 -9.32
CA ALA A 118 27.52 7.78 -10.38
C ALA A 118 28.81 6.99 -10.67
N THR A 119 29.94 7.68 -10.76
CA THR A 119 31.26 7.03 -10.89
C THR A 119 31.54 6.12 -9.70
N PHE A 120 31.28 6.56 -8.48
CA PHE A 120 31.44 5.73 -7.28
C PHE A 120 30.55 4.48 -7.32
N CYS A 121 29.28 4.62 -7.70
CA CYS A 121 28.35 3.49 -7.87
C CYS A 121 28.83 2.49 -8.93
N LEU A 122 29.33 2.98 -10.08
CA LEU A 122 29.86 2.14 -11.16
C LEU A 122 31.12 1.38 -10.73
N LEU A 123 32.01 2.03 -9.97
CA LEU A 123 33.19 1.37 -9.41
C LEU A 123 32.82 0.33 -8.34
N SER A 124 31.75 0.59 -7.57
CA SER A 124 31.24 -0.34 -6.55
C SER A 124 30.50 -1.55 -7.13
N LEU A 125 30.04 -1.45 -8.39
CA LEU A 125 29.35 -2.52 -9.12
C LEU A 125 30.25 -3.73 -9.41
N ASN A 126 31.57 -3.57 -9.31
CA ASN A 126 32.54 -4.66 -9.48
C ASN A 126 32.69 -5.53 -8.22
N ARG A 127 31.97 -5.23 -7.14
CA ARG A 127 31.78 -6.23 -6.08
C ARG A 127 30.80 -7.27 -6.61
N VAL A 128 31.27 -8.50 -6.77
CA VAL A 128 30.41 -9.67 -6.98
C VAL A 128 29.36 -9.62 -5.87
N SER A 129 28.12 -9.28 -6.23
CA SER A 129 27.00 -9.52 -5.34
C SER A 129 26.94 -11.02 -5.22
N GLU A 130 27.35 -11.57 -4.07
CA GLU A 130 27.12 -12.98 -3.78
C GLU A 130 25.64 -13.20 -4.02
N PHE A 131 25.35 -13.95 -5.08
CA PHE A 131 24.00 -14.33 -5.41
C PHE A 131 23.56 -15.20 -4.24
N LEU A 132 22.81 -14.62 -3.30
CA LEU A 132 22.17 -15.37 -2.24
C LEU A 132 21.29 -16.39 -2.96
N TYR A 133 21.78 -17.63 -3.08
CA TYR A 133 20.98 -18.78 -3.43
C TYR A 133 19.97 -18.93 -2.30
N PHE A 134 18.87 -18.19 -2.40
CA PHE A 134 17.64 -18.63 -1.80
C PHE A 134 17.32 -19.95 -2.51
N GLN A 135 17.64 -21.06 -1.84
CA GLN A 135 17.05 -22.35 -2.16
C GLN A 135 15.54 -22.17 -1.95
N PHE A 136 14.84 -21.97 -3.06
CA PHE A 136 13.40 -22.20 -3.11
C PHE A 136 13.13 -23.69 -3.10
#